data_AF-Q5NP14-F1
#
_entry.id   AF-Q5NP14-F1
#
_cell.length_a   1.000
_cell.length_b   1.000
_cell.length_c   1.000
_cell.angle_alpha   90.00
_cell.angle_beta   90.00
_cell.angle_gamma   90.00
#
_symmetry.space_group_name_H-M   'P 1'
#
loop_
_entity.id
_entity.type
_entity.pdbx_description
1 polymer ?
#
loop_
_entity_poly.entity_id
_entity_poly.type
_entity_poly.pdbx_seq_one_letter_code
_entity_poly.pdbx_strand_id
1 'polypeptide(L)'
;MTDIPDRKEAVISLWPEFAKAIVSGKKTVEFRRRIPLPALSARIWIYATRPVKSVIGFAYLEAIVQGDVNTLWSRYGREAFLSEQQYRDYFEGTEKATAFLLRDHQPIRAINLDQLKEIRANFQPPQSLTWLRKEETQKLVSLTSQVE
;
A
#
# COMPACT_ATOMS: atom_id res chain seq x y z
N MET A 1 -10.39 5.83 -16.59
CA MET A 1 -9.54 6.14 -15.42
C MET A 1 -10.21 7.20 -14.57
N THR A 2 -10.13 7.01 -13.26
CA THR A 2 -10.61 7.85 -12.17
C THR A 2 -9.62 8.96 -11.82
N ASP A 3 -10.04 9.93 -11.02
CA ASP A 3 -9.20 11.02 -10.51
C ASP A 3 -9.25 11.10 -8.97
N ILE A 4 -8.53 12.04 -8.37
CA ILE A 4 -8.37 12.17 -6.90
C ILE A 4 -9.69 12.11 -6.12
N PRO A 5 -10.78 12.82 -6.51
CA PRO A 5 -12.05 12.77 -5.77
C PRO A 5 -12.65 11.37 -5.66
N ASP A 6 -12.38 10.49 -6.62
CA ASP A 6 -12.89 9.11 -6.63
C ASP A 6 -12.16 8.21 -5.64
N ARG A 7 -10.92 8.59 -5.26
CA ARG A 7 -10.06 7.85 -4.31
C ARG A 7 -9.81 6.39 -4.70
N LYS A 8 -9.72 6.12 -6.01
CA LYS A 8 -9.55 4.78 -6.59
C LYS A 8 -8.11 4.39 -6.88
N GLU A 9 -7.17 5.32 -6.81
CA GLU A 9 -5.75 5.11 -7.11
C GLU A 9 -4.88 5.78 -6.04
N ALA A 10 -4.11 4.98 -5.31
CA ALA A 10 -3.24 5.47 -4.25
C ALA A 10 -1.90 4.75 -4.23
N VAL A 11 -0.85 5.43 -3.78
CA VAL A 11 0.45 4.82 -3.45
C VAL A 11 0.62 4.79 -1.93
N ILE A 12 1.10 3.66 -1.41
CA ILE A 12 1.58 3.54 -0.03
C ILE A 12 3.04 3.07 0.00
N SER A 13 3.78 3.48 1.04
CA SER A 13 5.15 3.03 1.26
C SER A 13 5.20 1.94 2.32
N LEU A 14 6.02 0.90 2.09
CA LEU A 14 6.37 -0.10 3.08
C LEU A 14 7.86 -0.48 2.98
N TRP A 15 8.40 -1.05 4.06
CA TRP A 15 9.72 -1.70 3.99
C TRP A 15 9.72 -2.85 2.98
N PRO A 16 10.86 -3.13 2.33
CA PRO A 16 10.93 -4.05 1.20
C PRO A 16 10.32 -5.44 1.44
N GLU A 17 10.49 -6.00 2.62
CA GLU A 17 9.96 -7.31 3.01
C GLU A 17 8.42 -7.32 3.04
N PHE A 18 7.79 -6.28 3.63
CA PHE A 18 6.34 -6.16 3.67
C PHE A 18 5.77 -5.80 2.29
N ALA A 19 6.46 -4.93 1.56
CA ALA A 19 6.07 -4.58 0.19
C ALA A 19 6.03 -5.82 -0.71
N LYS A 20 7.09 -6.64 -0.67
CA LYS A 20 7.17 -7.91 -1.40
C LYS A 20 6.10 -8.90 -0.94
N ALA A 21 5.82 -8.96 0.36
CA ALA A 21 4.78 -9.82 0.89
C ALA A 21 3.39 -9.44 0.37
N ILE A 22 3.08 -8.14 0.20
CA ILE A 22 1.80 -7.71 -0.39
C ILE A 22 1.71 -8.14 -1.85
N VAL A 23 2.71 -7.81 -2.68
CA VAL A 23 2.62 -8.07 -4.12
C VAL A 23 2.75 -9.55 -4.48
N SER A 24 3.19 -10.40 -3.53
CA SER A 24 3.17 -11.87 -3.67
C SER A 24 1.97 -12.55 -2.99
N GLY A 25 1.06 -11.77 -2.39
CA GLY A 25 -0.14 -12.30 -1.72
C GLY A 25 0.08 -12.91 -0.35
N LYS A 26 1.31 -12.91 0.18
CA LYS A 26 1.62 -13.42 1.53
C LYS A 26 1.11 -12.50 2.65
N LYS A 27 0.97 -11.21 2.36
CA LYS A 27 0.42 -10.18 3.25
C LYS A 27 -0.87 -9.65 2.63
N THR A 28 -2.00 -10.15 3.11
CA THR A 28 -3.34 -9.72 2.67
C THR A 28 -3.94 -8.65 3.58
N VAL A 29 -3.30 -8.35 4.72
CA VAL A 29 -3.73 -7.29 5.63
C VAL A 29 -2.65 -6.25 5.83
N GLU A 30 -2.97 -4.98 5.59
CA GLU A 30 -2.12 -3.83 5.88
C GLU A 30 -2.71 -2.98 7.01
N PHE A 31 -1.95 -2.80 8.09
CA PHE A 31 -2.38 -2.04 9.25
C PHE A 31 -1.86 -0.61 9.24
N ARG A 32 -2.70 0.34 9.65
CA ARG A 32 -2.38 1.78 9.70
C ARG A 32 -3.02 2.43 10.92
N ARG A 33 -2.32 3.41 11.52
CA ARG A 33 -2.85 4.24 12.63
C ARG A 33 -3.96 5.18 12.17
N ARG A 34 -3.57 6.28 11.53
CA ARG A 34 -4.47 7.24 10.87
C ARG A 34 -4.07 7.35 9.42
N ILE A 35 -5.01 7.09 8.53
CA ILE A 35 -4.78 7.11 7.09
C ILE A 35 -6.05 7.57 6.37
N PRO A 36 -5.95 8.41 5.31
CA PRO A 36 -7.09 8.67 4.45
C PRO A 36 -7.65 7.35 3.89
N LEU A 37 -8.97 7.24 3.76
CA LEU A 37 -9.61 5.99 3.33
C LEU A 37 -9.80 5.97 1.82
N PRO A 38 -9.17 5.03 1.09
CA PRO A 38 -9.47 4.80 -0.33
C PRO A 38 -10.90 4.28 -0.49
N ALA A 39 -11.48 4.49 -1.67
CA ALA A 39 -12.74 3.86 -1.99
C ALA A 39 -12.58 2.33 -2.03
N LEU A 40 -13.63 1.57 -1.72
CA LEU A 40 -13.61 0.12 -1.93
C LEU A 40 -13.27 -0.21 -3.39
N SER A 41 -12.52 -1.28 -3.61
CA SER A 41 -11.92 -1.66 -4.89
C SER A 41 -10.92 -0.64 -5.45
N ALA A 42 -10.40 0.29 -4.64
CA ALA A 42 -9.27 1.12 -5.04
C ALA A 42 -8.02 0.25 -5.28
N ARG A 43 -7.24 0.60 -6.29
CA ARG A 43 -5.91 0.04 -6.52
C ARG A 43 -4.89 0.75 -5.64
N ILE A 44 -4.17 -0.05 -4.86
CA ILE A 44 -3.15 0.38 -3.92
C ILE A 44 -1.80 -0.04 -4.50
N TRP A 45 -1.07 0.94 -5.04
CA TRP A 45 0.28 0.80 -5.55
C TRP A 45 1.28 0.72 -4.40
N ILE A 46 2.18 -0.25 -4.49
CA ILE A 46 3.08 -0.61 -3.39
C ILE A 46 4.48 -0.09 -3.70
N TYR A 47 4.88 0.99 -3.02
CA TYR A 47 6.25 1.50 -3.05
C TYR A 47 7.10 0.81 -1.98
N ALA A 48 8.11 0.07 -2.40
CA ALA A 48 9.13 -0.48 -1.52
C ALA A 48 10.20 0.58 -1.22
N THR A 49 10.46 0.84 0.05
CA THR A 49 11.47 1.81 0.49
C THR A 49 12.92 1.33 0.21
N ARG A 50 13.92 2.01 0.81
CA ARG A 50 15.33 1.61 0.66
C ARG A 50 15.55 0.14 1.07
N PRO A 51 16.44 -0.60 0.38
CA PRO A 51 17.25 -0.16 -0.77
C PRO A 51 16.52 -0.18 -2.13
N VAL A 52 15.33 -0.78 -2.22
CA VAL A 52 14.59 -1.01 -3.48
C VAL A 52 14.14 0.29 -4.16
N LYS A 53 13.58 1.24 -3.40
CA LYS A 53 13.16 2.58 -3.85
C LYS A 53 12.33 2.55 -5.15
N SER A 54 11.32 1.69 -5.21
CA SER A 54 10.54 1.45 -6.43
C SER A 54 9.09 1.09 -6.12
N VAL A 55 8.17 1.39 -7.04
CA VAL A 55 6.86 0.72 -7.06
C VAL A 55 7.05 -0.67 -7.65
N ILE A 56 6.65 -1.71 -6.91
CA ILE A 56 6.92 -3.12 -7.26
C ILE A 56 5.67 -3.94 -7.57
N GLY A 57 4.50 -3.29 -7.54
CA GLY A 57 3.22 -3.91 -7.82
C GLY A 57 2.08 -3.15 -7.20
N PHE A 58 0.92 -3.79 -7.20
CA PHE A 58 -0.28 -3.26 -6.56
C PHE A 58 -1.16 -4.40 -6.04
N ALA A 59 -2.14 -4.04 -5.21
CA ALA A 59 -3.26 -4.89 -4.82
C ALA A 59 -4.53 -4.04 -4.80
N TYR A 60 -5.70 -4.68 -4.71
CA TYR A 60 -6.98 -3.98 -4.61
C TYR A 60 -7.52 -4.01 -3.19
N LEU A 61 -8.07 -2.88 -2.75
CA LEU A 61 -8.72 -2.76 -1.46
C LEU A 61 -10.06 -3.49 -1.47
N GLU A 62 -10.14 -4.59 -0.73
CA GLU A 62 -11.36 -5.38 -0.56
C GLU A 62 -12.27 -4.78 0.51
N ALA A 63 -11.71 -4.49 1.68
CA ALA A 63 -12.44 -3.95 2.81
C ALA A 63 -11.56 -3.08 3.70
N ILE A 64 -12.21 -2.20 4.47
CA ILE A 64 -11.59 -1.40 5.51
C ILE A 64 -12.24 -1.79 6.83
N VAL A 65 -11.42 -2.17 7.81
CA VAL A 65 -11.88 -2.49 9.17
C VAL A 65 -11.23 -1.53 10.15
N GLN A 66 -12.04 -0.85 10.96
CA GLN A 66 -11.56 0.00 12.04
C GLN A 66 -11.99 -0.58 13.37
N GLY A 67 -11.12 -0.52 14.37
CA GLY A 67 -11.43 -1.06 15.69
C GLY A 67 -10.26 -0.95 16.64
N ASP A 68 -10.35 -1.69 17.74
CA ASP A 68 -9.31 -1.70 18.77
C ASP A 68 -8.11 -2.52 18.33
N VAL A 69 -6.91 -2.03 18.70
CA VAL A 69 -5.61 -2.65 18.37
C VAL A 69 -5.59 -4.14 18.74
N ASN A 70 -6.00 -4.49 19.95
CA ASN A 70 -6.00 -5.90 20.39
C ASN A 70 -6.97 -6.76 19.56
N THR A 71 -8.19 -6.27 19.31
CA THR A 71 -9.21 -6.98 18.54
C THR A 71 -8.78 -7.20 17.09
N LEU A 72 -8.17 -6.19 16.47
CA LEU A 72 -7.67 -6.27 15.09
C LEU A 72 -6.50 -7.24 14.99
N TRP A 73 -5.60 -7.27 15.97
CA TRP A 73 -4.52 -8.25 16.02
C TRP A 73 -5.06 -9.69 16.08
N SER A 74 -5.97 -9.97 17.02
CA SER A 74 -6.53 -11.31 17.19
C SER A 74 -7.24 -11.81 15.93
N ARG A 75 -7.90 -10.92 15.18
CA ARG A 75 -8.63 -11.28 13.96
C ARG A 75 -7.73 -11.42 12.74
N TYR A 76 -6.83 -10.46 12.52
CA TYR A 76 -6.15 -10.28 11.24
C TYR A 76 -4.62 -10.36 11.31
N GLY A 77 -4.03 -10.53 12.50
CA GLY A 77 -2.58 -10.54 12.69
C GLY A 77 -1.87 -11.64 11.89
N ARG A 78 -2.52 -12.81 11.73
CA ARG A 78 -1.99 -13.94 10.93
C ARG A 78 -1.80 -13.62 9.45
N GLU A 79 -2.57 -12.67 8.92
CA GLU A 79 -2.59 -12.28 7.52
C GLU A 79 -1.71 -11.05 7.23
N ALA A 80 -1.17 -10.41 8.28
CA ALA A 80 -0.51 -9.13 8.19
C ALA A 80 1.01 -9.22 8.01
N PHE A 81 1.58 -10.43 8.04
CA PHE A 81 3.01 -10.70 7.76
C PHE A 81 3.98 -9.85 8.61
N LEU A 82 3.66 -9.64 9.88
CA LEU A 82 4.54 -9.02 10.87
C LEU A 82 4.42 -9.76 12.20
N SER A 83 5.41 -9.65 13.07
CA SER A 83 5.31 -10.21 14.41
C SER A 83 4.34 -9.41 15.28
N GLU A 84 3.84 -10.05 16.33
CA GLU A 84 3.01 -9.36 17.33
C GLU A 84 3.73 -8.17 17.96
N GLN A 85 5.03 -8.31 18.21
CA GLN A 85 5.83 -7.22 18.77
C GLN A 85 5.89 -6.04 17.79
N GLN A 86 6.19 -6.27 16.51
CA GLN A 86 6.20 -5.22 15.49
C GLN A 86 4.85 -4.51 15.38
N TYR A 87 3.75 -5.28 15.50
CA TYR A 87 2.40 -4.72 15.51
C TYR A 87 2.16 -3.84 16.74
N ARG A 88 2.50 -4.33 17.93
CA ARG A 88 2.32 -3.59 19.19
C ARG A 88 3.15 -2.32 19.23
N ASP A 89 4.42 -2.39 18.81
CA ASP A 89 5.32 -1.24 18.70
C ASP A 89 4.76 -0.18 17.74
N TYR A 90 4.24 -0.62 16.58
CA TYR A 90 3.67 0.29 15.59
C TYR A 90 2.44 1.06 16.12
N PHE A 91 1.64 0.41 16.97
CA PHE A 91 0.45 0.99 17.59
C PHE A 91 0.68 1.54 19.01
N GLU A 92 1.93 1.64 19.48
CA GLU A 92 2.24 2.22 20.78
C GLU A 92 1.66 3.64 20.90
N GLY A 93 0.99 3.91 22.03
CA GLY A 93 0.33 5.19 22.30
C GLY A 93 -0.99 5.38 21.56
N THR A 94 -1.63 4.33 21.02
CA THR A 94 -3.00 4.40 20.52
C THR A 94 -3.79 3.11 20.75
N GLU A 95 -5.09 3.24 21.00
CA GLU A 95 -6.00 2.10 21.15
C GLU A 95 -6.70 1.71 19.85
N LYS A 96 -6.60 2.55 18.80
CA LYS A 96 -7.34 2.38 17.54
C LYS A 96 -6.41 2.02 16.39
N ALA A 97 -6.88 1.13 15.53
CA ALA A 97 -6.21 0.69 14.32
C ALA A 97 -7.18 0.66 13.13
N THR A 98 -6.61 0.83 11.93
CA THR A 98 -7.27 0.60 10.65
C THR A 98 -6.57 -0.56 9.94
N ALA A 99 -7.33 -1.53 9.44
CA ALA A 99 -6.86 -2.64 8.62
C ALA A 99 -7.42 -2.50 7.20
N PHE A 100 -6.54 -2.53 6.22
CA PHE A 100 -6.88 -2.67 4.80
C PHE A 100 -6.75 -4.14 4.43
N LEU A 101 -7.86 -4.75 4.04
CA LEU A 101 -7.90 -6.09 3.47
C LEU A 101 -7.65 -5.97 1.98
N LEU A 102 -6.67 -6.73 1.48
CA LEU A 102 -6.13 -6.64 0.13
C LEU A 102 -6.39 -7.94 -0.62
N ARG A 103 -6.84 -7.79 -1.87
CA ARG A 103 -7.06 -8.88 -2.83
C ARG A 103 -6.37 -8.60 -4.16
N ASP A 104 -6.34 -9.60 -5.03
CA ASP A 104 -5.87 -9.48 -6.43
C ASP A 104 -4.51 -8.76 -6.54
N HIS A 105 -3.52 -9.31 -5.82
CA HIS A 105 -2.16 -8.81 -5.85
C HIS A 105 -1.53 -9.04 -7.22
N GLN A 106 -0.83 -8.03 -7.73
CA GLN A 106 -0.16 -8.06 -9.01
C GLN A 106 1.27 -7.53 -8.84
N PRO A 107 2.30 -8.41 -8.88
CA PRO A 107 3.67 -7.95 -8.99
C PRO A 107 3.92 -7.41 -10.40
N ILE A 108 4.79 -6.40 -10.51
CA ILE A 108 5.23 -5.82 -11.78
C ILE A 108 6.73 -5.65 -11.77
N ARG A 109 7.34 -5.46 -12.95
CA ARG A 109 8.71 -4.98 -13.04
C ARG A 109 8.83 -3.65 -12.29
N ALA A 110 9.84 -3.54 -11.42
CA ALA A 110 10.03 -2.40 -10.55
C ALA A 110 10.12 -1.07 -11.34
N ILE A 111 9.22 -0.14 -11.01
CA ILE A 111 9.25 1.24 -11.51
C ILE A 111 10.07 2.06 -10.52
N ASN A 112 11.28 2.45 -10.93
CA ASN A 112 12.25 3.08 -10.04
C ASN A 112 11.90 4.54 -9.71
N LEU A 113 12.57 5.10 -8.69
CA LEU A 113 12.31 6.46 -8.22
C LEU A 113 12.48 7.54 -9.30
N ASP A 114 13.38 7.37 -10.25
CA ASP A 114 13.61 8.37 -11.30
C ASP A 114 12.43 8.39 -12.29
N GLN A 115 11.92 7.21 -12.68
CA GLN A 115 10.67 7.10 -13.46
C GLN A 115 9.47 7.69 -12.71
N LEU A 116 9.37 7.47 -11.40
CA LEU A 116 8.30 8.09 -10.59
C LEU A 116 8.41 9.62 -10.57
N LYS A 117 9.63 10.16 -10.61
CA LYS A 117 9.87 11.61 -10.70
C LYS A 117 9.55 12.18 -12.08
N GLU A 118 9.72 11.41 -13.15
CA GLU A 118 9.23 11.80 -14.48
C GLU A 118 7.69 11.90 -14.52
N ILE A 119 6.99 11.07 -13.74
CA ILE A 119 5.53 11.13 -13.59
C ILE A 119 5.11 12.32 -12.73
N ARG A 120 5.76 12.48 -11.57
CA ARG A 120 5.53 13.56 -10.60
C ARG A 120 6.87 14.07 -10.09
N ALA A 121 7.32 15.23 -10.56
CA ALA A 121 8.66 15.78 -10.29
C ALA A 121 9.10 15.74 -8.82
N ASN A 122 8.17 16.06 -7.90
CA ASN A 122 8.40 16.07 -6.45
C ASN A 122 7.88 14.80 -5.75
N PHE A 123 7.84 13.66 -6.45
CA PHE A 123 7.45 12.40 -5.84
C PHE A 123 8.38 12.08 -4.67
N GLN A 124 7.78 11.81 -3.52
CA GLN A 124 8.43 11.30 -2.34
C GLN A 124 7.62 10.11 -1.81
N PRO A 125 8.28 9.11 -1.20
CA PRO A 125 7.58 8.00 -0.57
C PRO A 125 6.57 8.55 0.46
N PRO A 126 5.25 8.28 0.30
CA PRO A 126 4.26 8.80 1.24
C PRO A 126 4.44 8.19 2.64
N GLN A 127 4.31 9.03 3.68
CA GLN A 127 4.28 8.58 5.08
C GLN A 127 2.98 7.82 5.40
N SER A 128 1.86 8.23 4.80
CA SER A 128 0.57 7.55 4.89
C SER A 128 0.20 6.98 3.52
N LEU A 129 -0.46 7.78 2.68
CA LEU A 129 -0.71 7.49 1.28
C LEU A 129 -0.65 8.79 0.46
N THR A 130 -0.48 8.66 -0.85
CA THR A 130 -0.74 9.76 -1.78
C THR A 130 -1.70 9.33 -2.88
N TRP A 131 -2.68 10.18 -3.19
CA TRP A 131 -3.60 9.97 -4.30
C TRP A 131 -2.89 10.22 -5.63
N LEU A 132 -3.21 9.42 -6.64
CA LEU A 132 -2.76 9.65 -8.00
C LEU A 132 -3.81 10.42 -8.79
N ARG A 133 -3.35 11.42 -9.55
CA ARG A 133 -4.16 12.04 -10.60
C ARG A 133 -4.42 11.03 -11.71
N LYS A 134 -5.46 11.29 -12.50
CA LYS A 134 -5.79 10.48 -13.68
C LYS A 134 -4.59 10.32 -14.63
N GLU A 135 -3.90 11.41 -14.92
CA GLU A 135 -2.72 11.42 -15.82
C GLU A 135 -1.52 10.66 -15.25
N GLU A 136 -1.29 10.73 -13.93
CA GLU A 136 -0.22 10.01 -13.26
C GLU A 136 -0.49 8.50 -13.31
N THR A 137 -1.74 8.11 -13.08
CA THR A 137 -2.19 6.72 -13.20
C THR A 137 -2.00 6.19 -14.61
N GLN A 138 -2.33 6.99 -15.65
CA GLN A 138 -2.11 6.62 -17.05
C GLN A 138 -0.63 6.32 -17.34
N LYS A 139 0.26 7.21 -16.92
CA LYS A 139 1.71 7.02 -17.09
C LYS A 139 2.21 5.81 -16.32
N LEU A 140 1.79 5.64 -15.06
CA LEU A 140 2.20 4.50 -14.24
C LEU A 140 1.77 3.17 -14.87
N VAL A 141 0.52 3.09 -15.35
CA VAL A 141 0.01 1.91 -16.07
C VAL A 141 0.80 1.66 -17.36
N SER A 142 1.15 2.69 -18.13
CA SER A 142 1.95 2.50 -19.35
C SER A 142 3.36 1.94 -19.11
N LEU A 143 3.88 2.08 -17.90
CA LEU A 143 5.18 1.50 -17.49
C LEU A 143 5.05 0.07 -16.94
N THR A 144 3.83 -0.41 -16.67
CA THR A 144 3.64 -1.74 -16.11
C THR A 144 4.02 -2.82 -17.12
N SER A 145 4.83 -3.76 -16.68
CA SER A 145 5.25 -4.95 -17.41
C SER A 145 5.33 -6.13 -16.44
N GLN A 146 5.18 -7.34 -16.95
CA GLN A 146 5.30 -8.55 -16.13
C GLN A 146 6.72 -8.67 -15.56
N VAL A 147 6.82 -9.28 -14.38
CA VAL A 147 8.13 -9.65 -13.80
C VAL A 147 8.74 -10.72 -14.68
N GLU A 148 10.00 -10.53 -15.07
CA GLU A 148 10.81 -11.54 -15.78
C GLU A 148 11.05 -12.80 -14.93
#